data_AF-A0A1G7C8N6-F1
#
_entry.id   AF-A0A1G7C8N6-F1
#
_cell.length_a   1.000
_cell.length_b   1.000
_cell.length_c   1.000
_cell.angle_alpha   90.00
_cell.angle_beta   90.00
_cell.angle_gamma   90.00
#
_symmetry.space_group_name_H-M   'P 1'
#
loop_
_entity.id
_entity.type
_entity.pdbx_description
1 polymer ?
#
loop_
_entity_poly.entity_id
_entity_poly.type
_entity_poly.pdbx_seq_one_letter_code
_entity_poly.pdbx_strand_id
1 'polypeptide(L)'
;MEQHPKPDGTGPPNLATVQKDIDHALVRRLGLPPRSVIDSGTDALTQHLRRFLGYDYAMARNDSGGIAVATLRRVCERNLDVPVRPTEATDTGEAFAYWRNLASLTTAFRDLFVAHVQPAEPET
;
A
#
# COMPACT_ATOMS: atom_id res chain seq x y z
N MET A 1 12.64 28.21 14.68
CA MET A 1 12.68 26.74 14.49
C MET A 1 11.24 26.29 14.32
N GLU A 2 10.79 26.20 13.08
CA GLU A 2 9.41 25.82 12.78
C GLU A 2 9.22 24.35 13.10
N GLN A 3 8.43 24.08 14.14
CA GLN A 3 8.02 22.74 14.51
C GLN A 3 7.05 22.26 13.43
N HIS A 4 7.51 21.32 12.61
CA HIS A 4 6.65 20.54 11.72
C HIS A 4 5.57 19.85 12.58
N PRO A 5 4.28 19.94 12.22
CA PRO A 5 3.24 19.21 12.92
C PRO A 5 3.49 17.71 12.75
N LYS A 6 3.68 17.00 13.87
CA LYS A 6 3.66 15.53 13.91
C LYS A 6 2.22 15.08 13.66
N PRO A 7 1.94 14.22 12.67
CA PRO A 7 0.60 13.70 12.48
C PRO A 7 0.20 12.84 13.69
N ASP A 8 -1.03 13.03 14.13
CA ASP A 8 -1.62 12.49 15.33
C ASP A 8 -1.55 10.94 15.43
N GLY A 9 -1.10 10.45 16.59
CA GLY A 9 -1.56 9.17 17.15
C GLY A 9 -1.15 7.84 16.49
N THR A 10 -0.21 7.76 15.56
CA THR A 10 0.17 6.45 14.96
C THR A 10 1.68 6.29 14.84
N GLY A 11 2.23 5.23 15.45
CA GLY A 11 3.64 4.85 15.31
C GLY A 11 4.04 4.51 13.86
N PRO A 12 5.21 3.91 13.59
CA PRO A 12 5.49 3.38 12.26
C PRO A 12 4.46 2.30 11.85
N PRO A 13 4.24 2.04 10.54
CA PRO A 13 3.38 0.95 10.09
C PRO A 13 3.89 -0.38 10.68
N ASN A 14 2.99 -1.25 11.14
CA ASN A 14 3.38 -2.59 11.57
C ASN A 14 3.69 -3.45 10.34
N LEU A 15 4.97 -3.54 9.98
CA LEU A 15 5.43 -4.23 8.77
C LEU A 15 5.10 -5.72 8.77
N ALA A 16 5.02 -6.38 9.93
CA ALA A 16 4.63 -7.78 10.02
C ALA A 16 3.15 -7.97 9.63
N THR A 17 2.26 -7.09 10.09
CA THR A 17 0.85 -7.10 9.68
C THR A 17 0.71 -6.78 8.19
N VAL A 18 1.43 -5.77 7.71
CA VAL A 18 1.44 -5.42 6.27
C VAL A 18 1.87 -6.62 5.43
N GLN A 19 2.94 -7.30 5.81
CA GLN A 19 3.45 -8.48 5.12
C GLN A 19 2.42 -9.61 5.10
N LYS A 20 1.80 -9.89 6.26
CA LYS A 20 0.75 -10.91 6.36
C LYS A 20 -0.42 -10.64 5.41
N ASP A 21 -0.87 -9.38 5.31
CA ASP A 21 -1.99 -9.01 4.45
C ASP A 21 -1.61 -9.08 2.95
N ILE A 22 -0.37 -8.72 2.61
CA ILE A 22 0.19 -8.89 1.26
C ILE A 22 0.22 -10.38 0.90
N ASP A 23 0.81 -11.22 1.75
CA ASP A 23 0.93 -12.66 1.50
C ASP A 23 -0.45 -13.30 1.37
N HIS A 24 -1.40 -12.88 2.20
CA HIS A 24 -2.75 -13.38 2.14
C HIS A 24 -3.43 -13.06 0.80
N ALA A 25 -3.19 -11.88 0.22
CA ALA A 25 -3.72 -11.52 -1.09
C ALA A 25 -2.99 -12.23 -2.24
N LEU A 26 -1.66 -12.39 -2.12
CA LEU A 26 -0.80 -12.87 -3.20
C LEU A 26 -0.65 -14.39 -3.25
N VAL A 27 -0.95 -15.12 -2.17
CA VAL A 27 -0.86 -16.58 -2.10
C VAL A 27 -1.55 -17.26 -3.29
N ARG A 28 -0.91 -18.29 -3.84
CA ARG A 28 -1.47 -19.10 -4.92
C ARG A 28 -2.65 -19.92 -4.40
N ARG A 29 -3.76 -19.92 -5.14
CA ARG A 29 -5.00 -20.63 -4.78
C ARG A 29 -5.52 -21.42 -5.97
N LEU A 30 -6.22 -22.52 -5.71
CA LEU A 30 -6.88 -23.35 -6.73
C LEU A 30 -8.27 -22.82 -7.11
N GLY A 31 -8.82 -21.87 -6.35
CA GLY A 31 -10.10 -21.23 -6.63
C GLY A 31 -10.19 -19.83 -6.00
N LEU A 32 -11.27 -19.10 -6.33
CA LEU A 32 -11.51 -17.78 -5.77
C LEU A 32 -11.88 -17.89 -4.28
N PRO A 33 -11.31 -17.03 -3.42
CA PRO A 33 -11.73 -16.93 -2.04
C PRO A 33 -13.17 -16.39 -1.92
N PRO A 34 -13.83 -16.57 -0.77
CA PRO A 34 -15.14 -15.96 -0.51
C PRO A 34 -15.08 -14.44 -0.66
N ARG A 35 -16.17 -13.84 -1.16
CA ARG A 35 -16.23 -12.39 -1.42
C ARG A 35 -15.92 -11.55 -0.17
N SER A 36 -16.43 -11.95 0.99
CA SER A 36 -16.16 -11.29 2.27
C SER A 36 -14.67 -11.23 2.65
N VAL A 37 -13.89 -12.26 2.28
CA VAL A 37 -12.44 -12.30 2.51
C VAL A 37 -11.73 -11.31 1.59
N ILE A 38 -12.17 -11.20 0.33
CA ILE A 38 -11.64 -10.23 -0.64
C ILE A 38 -11.92 -8.82 -0.16
N ASP A 39 -13.14 -8.51 0.26
CA ASP A 39 -13.53 -7.17 0.69
C ASP A 39 -12.77 -6.76 1.96
N SER A 40 -12.71 -7.64 2.96
CA SER A 40 -11.94 -7.38 4.20
C SER A 40 -10.46 -7.19 3.92
N GLY A 41 -9.88 -7.99 3.02
CA GLY A 41 -8.48 -7.85 2.61
C GLY A 41 -8.24 -6.58 1.79
N THR A 42 -9.21 -6.15 1.00
CA THR A 42 -9.17 -4.90 0.23
C THR A 42 -9.17 -3.69 1.14
N ASP A 43 -10.01 -3.70 2.19
CA ASP A 43 -10.05 -2.65 3.20
C ASP A 43 -8.75 -2.55 3.98
N ALA A 44 -8.16 -3.69 4.38
CA ALA A 44 -6.88 -3.73 5.09
C ALA A 44 -5.75 -3.12 4.23
N LEU A 45 -5.60 -3.56 2.97
CA LEU A 45 -4.58 -3.04 2.07
C LEU A 45 -4.80 -1.57 1.71
N THR A 46 -6.06 -1.13 1.59
CA THR A 46 -6.39 0.29 1.38
C THR A 46 -5.92 1.16 2.55
N GLN A 47 -6.09 0.69 3.79
CA GLN A 47 -5.62 1.39 4.99
C GLN A 47 -4.09 1.47 5.02
N HIS A 48 -3.40 0.37 4.70
CA HIS A 48 -1.93 0.35 4.61
C HIS A 48 -1.42 1.32 3.55
N LEU A 49 -2.00 1.32 2.34
CA LEU A 49 -1.64 2.24 1.27
C LEU A 49 -1.85 3.70 1.65
N ARG A 50 -3.01 4.04 2.25
CA ARG A 50 -3.27 5.40 2.73
C ARG A 50 -2.23 5.85 3.75
N ARG A 51 -1.81 4.96 4.64
CA ARG A 51 -0.75 5.25 5.61
C ARG A 51 0.60 5.45 4.93
N PHE A 52 0.98 4.57 4.00
CA PHE A 52 2.23 4.71 3.25
C PHE A 52 2.27 5.99 2.43
N LEU A 53 1.16 6.40 1.83
CA LEU A 53 1.07 7.66 1.10
C LEU A 53 1.29 8.89 2.02
N GLY A 54 1.10 8.76 3.33
CA GLY A 54 1.37 9.82 4.30
C GLY A 54 2.86 10.11 4.53
N TYR A 55 3.77 9.25 4.07
CA TYR A 55 5.22 9.47 4.23
C TYR A 55 5.82 10.23 3.05
N ASP A 56 6.87 11.00 3.34
CA ASP A 56 7.69 11.66 2.33
C ASP A 56 8.87 10.77 1.95
N TYR A 57 8.82 10.26 0.72
CA TYR A 57 9.87 9.43 0.13
C TYR A 57 10.88 10.30 -0.60
N ALA A 58 11.44 11.32 0.08
CA ALA A 58 12.26 12.37 -0.51
C ALA A 58 13.33 11.80 -1.48
N MET A 59 13.01 11.84 -2.77
CA MET A 59 13.91 11.61 -3.89
C MET A 59 14.06 12.96 -4.58
N ALA A 60 15.28 13.34 -4.98
CA ALA A 60 15.45 14.53 -5.82
C ALA A 60 14.49 14.40 -7.01
N ARG A 61 13.53 15.33 -7.14
CA ARG A 61 12.44 15.31 -8.14
C ARG A 61 12.94 15.21 -9.59
N ASN A 62 14.24 15.38 -9.79
CA ASN A 62 14.93 15.47 -11.06
C ASN A 62 15.67 14.17 -11.40
N ASP A 63 15.78 13.24 -10.46
CA ASP A 63 16.39 11.92 -10.69
C ASP A 63 15.32 10.92 -11.15
N SER A 64 15.75 9.93 -11.93
CA SER A 64 14.85 8.88 -12.46
C SER A 64 14.06 8.17 -11.35
N GLY A 65 14.64 8.04 -10.15
CA GLY A 65 13.97 7.50 -8.96
C GLY A 65 12.79 8.36 -8.48
N GLY A 66 12.93 9.69 -8.47
CA GLY A 66 11.86 10.60 -8.07
C GLY A 66 10.66 10.57 -9.03
N ILE A 67 10.91 10.44 -10.33
CA ILE A 67 9.86 10.31 -11.35
C ILE A 67 9.11 8.98 -11.17
N ALA A 68 9.83 7.88 -10.88
CA ALA A 68 9.24 6.57 -10.65
C ALA A 68 8.32 6.56 -9.41
N VAL A 69 8.76 7.14 -8.29
CA VAL A 69 7.96 7.27 -7.06
C VAL A 69 6.71 8.13 -7.30
N ALA A 70 6.85 9.26 -8.00
CA ALA A 70 5.71 10.11 -8.33
C ALA A 70 4.68 9.38 -9.23
N THR A 71 5.15 8.57 -10.17
CA THR A 71 4.30 7.75 -11.04
C THR A 71 3.58 6.67 -10.25
N LEU A 72 4.29 5.95 -9.38
CA LEU A 72 3.70 4.94 -8.50
C LEU A 72 2.62 5.55 -7.59
N ARG A 73 2.87 6.74 -7.03
CA ARG A 73 1.89 7.49 -6.22
C ARG A 73 0.61 7.78 -6.98
N ARG A 74 0.71 8.32 -8.20
CA ARG A 74 -0.45 8.60 -9.06
C ARG A 74 -1.25 7.34 -9.39
N VAL A 75 -0.56 6.24 -9.70
CA VAL A 75 -1.22 4.95 -9.98
C VAL A 75 -1.98 4.47 -8.74
N CYS A 76 -1.36 4.58 -7.56
CA CYS A 76 -2.01 4.20 -6.31
C CYS A 76 -3.23 5.07 -6.01
N GLU A 77 -3.10 6.39 -6.07
CA GLU A 77 -4.20 7.33 -5.84
C GLU A 77 -5.39 7.06 -6.77
N ARG A 78 -5.13 6.81 -8.05
CA ARG A 78 -6.17 6.44 -9.02
C ARG A 78 -6.87 5.14 -8.65
N ASN A 79 -6.14 4.12 -8.22
CA ASN A 79 -6.77 2.86 -7.79
C ASN A 79 -7.60 3.05 -6.52
N LEU A 80 -7.15 3.92 -5.61
CA LEU A 80 -7.90 4.26 -4.41
C LEU A 80 -9.09 5.21 -4.67
N ASP A 81 -9.31 5.67 -5.89
CA ASP A 81 -10.44 6.53 -6.20
C ASP A 81 -11.76 5.74 -6.16
N VAL A 82 -12.81 6.35 -5.60
CA VAL A 82 -14.11 5.70 -5.36
C VAL A 82 -14.70 5.05 -6.62
N PRO A 83 -14.68 5.69 -7.80
CA PRO A 83 -15.21 5.10 -9.03
C PRO A 83 -14.47 3.85 -9.53
N VAL A 84 -13.22 3.63 -9.10
CA VAL A 84 -12.40 2.48 -9.50
C VAL A 84 -12.56 1.30 -8.54
N ARG A 85 -12.98 1.58 -7.30
CA ARG A 85 -13.11 0.55 -6.26
C ARG A 85 -14.24 -0.43 -6.60
N PRO A 86 -14.05 -1.74 -6.34
CA PRO A 86 -15.13 -2.70 -6.38
C PRO A 86 -16.28 -2.28 -5.45
N THR A 87 -17.50 -2.47 -5.92
CA THR A 87 -18.73 -2.36 -5.13
C THR A 87 -19.31 -3.74 -4.87
N GLU A 88 -20.37 -3.83 -4.07
CA GLU A 88 -21.08 -5.10 -3.84
C GLU A 88 -21.58 -5.75 -5.13
N ALA A 89 -21.84 -4.96 -6.17
CA ALA A 89 -22.29 -5.44 -7.48
C ALA A 89 -21.14 -5.88 -8.40
N THR A 90 -19.89 -5.57 -8.07
CA THR A 90 -18.72 -5.98 -8.88
C THR A 90 -18.57 -7.50 -8.85
N ASP A 91 -18.14 -8.10 -9.97
CA ASP A 91 -17.90 -9.54 -10.02
C ASP A 91 -16.81 -9.96 -9.02
N THR A 92 -16.92 -11.20 -8.50
CA THR A 92 -15.95 -11.71 -7.50
C THR A 92 -14.55 -11.84 -8.08
N GLY A 93 -14.42 -12.23 -9.36
CA GLY A 93 -13.14 -12.31 -10.05
C GLY A 93 -12.48 -10.95 -10.24
N GLU A 94 -13.27 -9.93 -10.60
CA GLU A 94 -12.79 -8.54 -10.73
C GLU A 94 -12.37 -7.96 -9.37
N ALA A 95 -13.17 -8.17 -8.33
CA ALA A 95 -12.81 -7.77 -6.96
C ALA A 95 -11.53 -8.48 -6.48
N PHE A 96 -11.36 -9.76 -6.82
CA PHE A 96 -10.15 -10.50 -6.51
C PHE A 96 -8.91 -9.94 -7.23
N ALA A 97 -9.04 -9.59 -8.52
CA ALA A 97 -7.96 -8.97 -9.28
C ALA A 97 -7.57 -7.61 -8.70
N TYR A 98 -8.56 -6.79 -8.32
CA TYR A 98 -8.34 -5.52 -7.66
C TYR A 98 -7.61 -5.69 -6.32
N TRP A 99 -8.02 -6.65 -5.49
CA TRP A 99 -7.36 -6.95 -4.22
C TRP A 99 -5.88 -7.31 -4.39
N ARG A 100 -5.54 -8.15 -5.39
CA ARG A 100 -4.15 -8.49 -5.72
C ARG A 100 -3.34 -7.31 -6.26
N ASN A 101 -3.98 -6.43 -7.02
CA ASN A 101 -3.35 -5.21 -7.50
C ASN A 101 -2.99 -4.28 -6.33
N LEU A 102 -3.90 -4.09 -5.37
CA LEU A 102 -3.58 -3.35 -4.14
C LEU A 102 -2.41 -3.99 -3.39
N ALA A 103 -2.35 -5.32 -3.29
CA ALA A 103 -1.24 -6.00 -2.60
C ALA A 103 0.11 -5.74 -3.28
N SER A 104 0.12 -5.66 -4.61
CA SER A 104 1.31 -5.33 -5.39
C SER A 104 1.75 -3.88 -5.17
N LEU A 105 0.81 -2.94 -5.13
CA LEU A 105 1.09 -1.55 -4.76
C LEU A 105 1.59 -1.44 -3.31
N THR A 106 0.98 -2.14 -2.37
CA THR A 106 1.38 -2.14 -0.96
C THR A 106 2.79 -2.69 -0.79
N THR A 107 3.16 -3.72 -1.56
CA THR A 107 4.53 -4.25 -1.61
C THR A 107 5.53 -3.17 -2.02
N ALA A 108 5.26 -2.47 -3.12
CA ALA A 108 6.15 -1.42 -3.60
C ALA A 108 6.31 -0.26 -2.60
N PHE A 109 5.21 0.17 -1.96
CA PHE A 109 5.27 1.22 -0.94
C PHE A 109 5.93 0.78 0.36
N ARG A 110 5.73 -0.46 0.79
CA ARG A 110 6.46 -1.05 1.92
C ARG A 110 7.97 -1.01 1.65
N ASP A 111 8.40 -1.39 0.46
CA ASP A 111 9.81 -1.42 0.10
C ASP A 111 10.41 -0.01 0.07
N LEU A 112 9.68 0.97 -0.48
CA LEU A 112 10.09 2.37 -0.40
C LEU A 112 10.19 2.88 1.04
N PHE A 113 9.26 2.47 1.91
CA PHE A 113 9.27 2.86 3.32
C PHE A 113 10.49 2.31 4.06
N VAL A 114 10.77 1.01 3.86
CA VAL A 114 11.94 0.36 4.47
C VAL A 114 13.25 0.97 3.95
N ALA A 115 13.33 1.27 2.66
CA ALA A 115 14.56 1.79 2.05
C ALA A 115 14.87 3.26 2.41
N HIS A 116 13.85 4.08 2.68
CA HIS A 116 14.02 5.54 2.70
C HIS A 116 13.45 6.26 3.92
N VAL A 117 12.59 5.60 4.71
CA VAL A 117 11.88 6.24 5.82
C VAL A 117 12.24 5.59 7.15
N GLN A 118 12.36 4.26 7.19
CA GLN A 118 12.86 3.56 8.36
C GLN A 118 14.40 3.68 8.38
N PRO A 119 15.01 4.16 9.48
CA PRO A 119 16.47 4.15 9.58
C PRO A 119 16.95 2.70 9.53
N ALA A 120 17.99 2.44 8.73
CA ALA A 120 18.76 1.21 8.88
C ALA A 120 19.30 1.19 10.31
N GLU A 121 18.93 0.20 11.12
CA GLU A 121 19.64 -0.01 12.38
C GLU A 121 21.10 -0.30 12.01
N PRO A 122 22.08 0.41 12.62
CA PRO A 122 23.48 0.11 12.38
C PRO A 122 23.75 -1.33 12.83
N GLU A 123 24.20 -2.17 11.89
CA GLU A 123 24.74 -3.49 12.21
C GLU A 123 25.86 -3.32 13.24
N THR A 124 25.70 -3.97 14.39
CA THR A 124 26.63 -3.90 15.53
C THR A 124 27.74 -4.92 15.40
#